data_AF-A0A4Q3HSY3-F1
#
_entry.id   AF-A0A4Q3HSY3-F1
#
_cell.length_a   1.000
_cell.length_b   1.000
_cell.length_c   1.000
_cell.angle_alpha   90.00
_cell.angle_beta   90.00
_cell.angle_gamma   90.00
#
_symmetry.space_group_name_H-M   'P 1'
#
loop_
_entity.id
_entity.type
_entity.pdbx_description
1 polymer ?
#
loop_
_entity_poly.entity_id
_entity_poly.type
_entity_poly.pdbx_seq_one_letter_code
_entity_poly.pdbx_strand_id
1 'polypeptide(L)'
;MKRSITRWPSSGNGSRYELGPHYESFVRKLVESGRYASESEVMRDSLRLLEEMEEHGKAGLDALKADIRTGIESGPGIPADDVFDRLEARYGGRRS
;
A
#
# COMPACT_ATOMS: atom_id res chain seq x y z
N MET A 1 -39.94 -0.26 -9.23
CA MET A 1 -38.60 -0.32 -9.87
C MET A 1 -38.20 -1.76 -10.15
N LYS A 2 -37.85 -2.11 -11.39
CA LYS A 2 -37.32 -3.44 -11.75
C LYS A 2 -35.78 -3.33 -11.78
N ARG A 3 -35.08 -4.05 -10.90
CA ARG A 3 -33.62 -4.17 -10.94
C ARG A 3 -33.26 -5.19 -12.02
N SER A 4 -32.63 -4.74 -13.10
CA SER A 4 -32.17 -5.61 -14.17
C SER A 4 -30.95 -6.38 -13.68
N ILE A 5 -31.12 -7.68 -13.41
CA ILE A 5 -30.04 -8.59 -13.03
C ILE A 5 -29.47 -9.15 -14.34
N THR A 6 -28.37 -8.57 -14.83
CA THR A 6 -27.63 -9.17 -15.93
C THR A 6 -26.76 -10.29 -15.38
N ARG A 7 -27.14 -11.53 -15.71
CA ARG A 7 -26.46 -12.76 -15.33
C ARG A 7 -25.46 -13.14 -16.42
N TRP A 8 -24.18 -13.20 -16.06
CA TRP A 8 -23.09 -13.64 -16.93
C TRP A 8 -23.03 -15.18 -17.02
N PRO A 9 -22.78 -15.78 -18.20
CA PRO A 9 -22.63 -17.23 -18.36
C PRO A 9 -21.24 -17.70 -17.87
N SER A 10 -21.21 -18.77 -17.05
CA SER A 10 -20.00 -19.29 -16.43
C SER A 10 -19.51 -20.59 -17.10
N SER A 11 -18.20 -20.66 -17.38
CA SER A 11 -17.45 -21.91 -17.50
C SER A 11 -16.20 -21.81 -16.62
N GLY A 12 -16.15 -22.60 -15.55
CA GLY A 12 -15.04 -22.66 -14.58
C GLY A 12 -15.48 -22.39 -13.14
N ASN A 13 -14.86 -23.09 -12.19
CA ASN A 13 -15.13 -22.99 -10.75
C ASN A 13 -14.66 -21.63 -10.21
N GLY A 14 -15.39 -20.56 -10.50
CA GLY A 14 -15.03 -19.17 -10.23
C GLY A 14 -15.85 -18.57 -9.09
N SER A 15 -15.18 -18.00 -8.10
CA SER A 15 -15.80 -17.19 -7.06
C SER A 15 -16.46 -15.95 -7.67
N ARG A 16 -17.72 -15.69 -7.32
CA ARG A 16 -18.51 -14.56 -7.81
C ARG A 16 -18.59 -13.47 -6.74
N TYR A 17 -18.25 -12.24 -7.12
CA TYR A 17 -18.25 -11.08 -6.23
C TYR A 17 -19.13 -9.97 -6.82
N GLU A 18 -19.81 -9.21 -5.96
CA GLU A 18 -20.57 -8.02 -6.33
C GLU A 18 -19.73 -6.78 -6.01
N LEU A 19 -19.37 -5.99 -7.04
CA LEU A 19 -18.47 -4.84 -6.91
C LEU A 19 -19.22 -3.51 -6.84
N GLY A 20 -20.52 -3.50 -7.09
CA GLY A 20 -21.34 -2.29 -7.11
C GLY A 20 -21.12 -1.45 -8.39
N PRO A 21 -22.05 -0.52 -8.69
CA PRO A 21 -22.17 0.05 -10.03
C PRO A 21 -20.94 0.84 -10.51
N HIS A 22 -20.23 1.49 -9.59
CA HIS A 22 -19.05 2.28 -9.91
C HIS A 22 -17.91 1.38 -10.42
N TYR A 23 -17.57 0.35 -9.65
CA TYR A 23 -16.45 -0.53 -9.97
C TYR A 23 -16.79 -1.47 -11.15
N GLU A 24 -18.04 -1.91 -11.29
CA GLU A 24 -18.49 -2.64 -12.49
C GLU A 24 -18.28 -1.80 -13.76
N SER A 25 -18.63 -0.51 -13.74
CA SER A 25 -18.40 0.39 -14.87
C SER A 25 -16.92 0.60 -15.15
N PHE A 26 -16.09 0.70 -14.11
CA PHE A 26 -14.64 0.83 -14.23
C PHE A 26 -14.00 -0.42 -14.84
N VAL A 27 -14.29 -1.61 -14.30
CA VAL A 27 -13.80 -2.90 -14.81
C VAL A 27 -14.21 -3.07 -16.28
N ARG A 28 -15.46 -2.76 -16.62
CA ARG A 28 -15.94 -2.83 -18.00
C ARG A 28 -15.13 -1.93 -18.94
N LYS A 29 -14.87 -0.67 -18.56
CA LYS A 29 -14.04 0.24 -19.36
C LYS A 29 -12.62 -0.29 -19.58
N LEU A 30 -12.03 -0.91 -18.56
CA LEU A 30 -10.69 -1.50 -18.66
C LEU A 30 -10.65 -2.65 -19.67
N VAL A 31 -11.67 -3.52 -19.67
CA VAL A 31 -11.78 -4.63 -20.63
C VAL A 31 -12.12 -4.12 -22.03
N GLU A 32 -13.10 -3.22 -22.17
CA GLU A 32 -13.50 -2.63 -23.46
C GLU A 32 -12.36 -1.85 -24.12
N SER A 33 -11.48 -1.23 -23.33
CA SER A 33 -10.28 -0.57 -23.85
C SER A 33 -9.21 -1.53 -24.38
N GLY A 34 -9.35 -2.83 -24.14
CA GLY A 34 -8.36 -3.85 -24.48
C GLY A 34 -7.17 -3.91 -23.51
N ARG A 35 -7.16 -3.12 -22.44
CA ARG A 35 -6.10 -3.15 -21.43
C ARG A 35 -6.05 -4.48 -20.68
N TYR A 36 -7.20 -5.13 -20.51
CA TYR A 36 -7.32 -6.47 -19.93
C TYR A 36 -8.21 -7.34 -20.81
N ALA A 37 -7.92 -8.63 -20.88
CA ALA A 37 -8.67 -9.60 -21.68
C ALA A 37 -9.97 -10.06 -21.01
N SER A 38 -10.09 -9.92 -19.68
CA SER A 38 -11.30 -10.31 -18.94
C SER A 38 -11.44 -9.59 -17.59
N GLU A 39 -12.67 -9.57 -17.06
CA GLU A 39 -12.95 -9.07 -15.71
C GLU A 39 -12.17 -9.85 -14.65
N SER A 40 -12.07 -11.18 -14.80
CA SER A 40 -11.30 -12.04 -13.89
C SER A 40 -9.82 -11.69 -13.88
N GLU A 41 -9.27 -11.19 -14.98
CA GLU A 41 -7.88 -10.72 -15.04
C GLU A 41 -7.71 -9.41 -14.28
N VAL A 42 -8.63 -8.45 -14.44
CA VAL A 42 -8.65 -7.21 -13.66
C VAL A 42 -8.70 -7.51 -12.16
N MET A 43 -9.54 -8.47 -11.75
CA MET A 43 -9.67 -8.85 -10.35
C MET A 43 -8.39 -9.48 -9.79
N ARG A 44 -7.75 -10.39 -10.54
CA ARG A 44 -6.47 -10.98 -10.11
C ARG A 44 -5.37 -9.94 -9.98
N ASP A 45 -5.29 -9.00 -10.92
CA ASP A 45 -4.29 -7.93 -10.89
C ASP A 45 -4.52 -6.97 -9.72
N SER A 46 -5.78 -6.63 -9.46
CA SER A 46 -6.17 -5.79 -8.32
C SER A 46 -5.83 -6.45 -6.97
N LEU A 47 -6.05 -7.77 -6.84
CA LEU A 47 -5.69 -8.51 -5.63
C LEU A 47 -4.18 -8.62 -5.44
N ARG A 48 -3.42 -8.80 -6.53
CA ARG A 48 -1.94 -8.79 -6.46
C ARG A 48 -1.43 -7.44 -5.97
N LEU A 49 -1.96 -6.34 -6.51
CA LEU A 49 -1.61 -4.99 -6.05
C LEU A 49 -1.95 -4.79 -4.58
N LEU A 50 -3.09 -5.32 -4.12
CA LEU A 50 -3.46 -5.26 -2.71
C LEU A 50 -2.49 -6.07 -1.82
N GLU A 51 -2.11 -7.28 -2.24
CA GLU A 51 -1.12 -8.09 -1.53
C GLU A 51 0.23 -7.36 -1.40
N GLU A 52 0.74 -6.80 -2.49
CA GLU A 52 1.99 -6.02 -2.49
C GLU A 52 1.92 -4.81 -1.54
N MET A 53 0.79 -4.10 -1.53
CA MET A 53 0.57 -2.97 -0.61
C MET A 53 0.57 -3.41 0.86
N GLU A 54 -0.10 -4.52 1.18
CA GLU A 54 -0.16 -5.07 2.55
C GLU A 54 1.22 -5.56 3.01
N GLU A 55 1.98 -6.22 2.13
CA GLU A 55 3.35 -6.66 2.41
C GLU A 55 4.27 -5.48 2.71
N HIS A 56 4.23 -4.45 1.86
CA HIS A 56 5.02 -3.23 2.04
C HIS A 56 4.61 -2.46 3.31
N GLY A 57 3.30 -2.33 3.56
CA GLY A 57 2.77 -1.68 4.75
C GLY A 57 3.20 -2.37 6.04
N LYS A 58 3.15 -3.70 6.06
CA LYS A 58 3.61 -4.51 7.19
C LYS A 58 5.11 -4.36 7.42
N ALA A 59 5.92 -4.44 6.36
CA ALA A 59 7.37 -4.28 6.45
C ALA A 59 7.76 -2.90 7.02
N GLY A 60 7.09 -1.83 6.55
CA GLY A 60 7.31 -0.47 7.05
C GLY A 60 6.94 -0.31 8.53
N LEU A 61 5.80 -0.89 8.94
CA LEU A 61 5.36 -0.86 10.33
C LEU A 61 6.33 -1.63 11.25
N ASP A 62 6.80 -2.80 10.81
CA ASP A 62 7.74 -3.62 11.58
C ASP A 62 9.10 -2.95 11.71
N ALA A 63 9.59 -2.28 10.65
CA ALA A 63 10.80 -1.45 10.71
C ALA A 63 10.65 -0.30 11.72
N LEU A 64 9.55 0.45 11.66
CA LEU A 64 9.30 1.55 12.60
C LEU A 64 9.24 1.07 14.06
N LYS A 65 8.58 -0.07 14.31
CA LYS A 65 8.55 -0.68 15.64
C LYS A 65 9.95 -1.09 16.11
N ALA A 66 10.80 -1.58 15.21
CA ALA A 66 12.18 -1.94 15.53
C ALA A 66 12.99 -0.68 15.90
N ASP A 67 12.90 0.39 15.12
CA ASP A 67 13.60 1.66 15.38
C ASP A 67 13.17 2.28 16.72
N ILE A 68 11.87 2.27 17.01
CA ILE A 68 11.34 2.74 18.31
C ILE A 68 11.93 1.91 19.45
N ARG A 69 11.94 0.58 19.32
CA ARG A 69 12.52 -0.30 20.35
C ARG A 69 14.00 -0.02 20.54
N THR A 70 14.77 0.10 19.46
CA THR A 70 16.19 0.47 19.52
C THR A 70 16.41 1.82 20.22
N GLY A 71 15.55 2.81 19.93
CA GLY A 71 15.58 4.10 20.63
C GLY A 71 15.32 3.98 22.13
N ILE A 72 14.29 3.23 22.53
CA ILE A 72 13.97 2.98 23.96
C ILE A 72 15.12 2.26 24.66
N GLU A 73 15.73 1.27 24.00
CA GLU A 73 16.85 0.48 24.54
C GLU A 73 18.18 1.25 24.55
N SER A 74 18.29 2.37 23.81
CA SER A 74 19.52 3.18 23.72
C SER A 74 19.84 4.00 24.98
N GLY A 75 18.91 4.03 25.94
CA GLY A 75 19.07 4.76 27.20
C GLY A 75 18.33 6.10 27.22
N PRO A 76 18.56 6.92 28.25
CA PRO A 76 17.86 8.20 28.40
C PRO A 76 18.21 9.16 27.28
N GLY A 77 17.22 9.95 26.85
CA GLY A 77 17.45 11.06 25.94
C GLY A 77 18.42 12.08 26.54
N ILE A 78 19.21 12.71 25.67
CA ILE A 78 20.09 13.83 26.03
C ILE A 78 19.45 15.15 25.58
N PRO A 79 19.70 16.27 26.29
CA PRO A 79 19.20 17.59 25.91
C PRO A 79 19.59 17.95 24.48
N ALA A 80 18.68 18.60 23.75
CA ALA A 80 18.89 18.95 22.35
C ALA A 80 20.06 19.93 22.19
N ASP A 81 20.20 20.91 23.09
CA ASP A 81 21.28 21.90 23.06
C ASP A 81 22.66 21.22 23.15
N ASP A 82 22.84 20.26 24.06
CA ASP A 82 24.08 19.48 24.17
C ASP A 82 24.43 18.73 22.87
N VAL A 83 23.40 18.24 22.15
CA VAL A 83 23.59 17.59 20.85
C VAL A 83 24.03 18.59 19.79
N PHE A 84 23.37 19.76 19.72
CA PHE A 84 23.68 20.79 18.74
C PHE A 84 25.07 21.38 18.97
N ASP A 85 25.42 21.73 20.21
CA ASP A 85 26.74 22.24 20.58
C ASP A 85 27.85 21.26 20.18
N ARG A 86 27.65 19.95 20.44
CA ARG A 86 28.59 18.90 20.04
C ARG A 86 28.71 18.78 18.51
N LEU A 87 27.61 18.89 17.78
CA LEU A 87 27.61 18.82 16.31
C LEU A 87 28.28 20.04 15.67
N GLU A 88 28.03 21.24 16.19
CA GLU A 88 28.70 22.47 15.76
C GLU A 88 30.21 22.41 16.03
N ALA A 89 30.63 21.95 17.21
CA ALA A 89 32.04 21.75 17.51
C ALA A 89 32.72 20.75 16.54
N ARG A 90 32.00 19.71 16.11
CA ARG A 90 32.53 18.66 15.22
C ARG A 90 32.57 19.07 13.75
N TYR A 91 31.62 19.87 13.28
CA TYR A 91 31.42 20.16 11.86
C TYR A 91 31.51 21.65 11.48
N GLY A 92 31.44 22.56 12.45
CA GLY A 92 31.51 24.01 12.26
C GLY A 92 32.84 24.49 11.68
N GLY A 93 33.92 23.73 11.87
CA GLY A 93 35.24 24.03 11.28
C GLY A 93 35.40 23.66 9.80
N ARG A 94 34.40 23.04 9.14
CA ARG A 94 34.50 22.60 7.73
C ARG A 94 33.98 23.63 6.72
N ARG A 95 33.84 24.89 7.14
CA ARG A 95 33.49 26.04 6.29
C ARG A 95 34.60 27.09 6.31
N SER A 96 35.71 26.82 5.60
CA SER A 96 36.44 27.76 4.74
C SER A 96 37.67 27.09 4.12
#